data_AF-A0ABD5DXA8-F1
#
_entry.id   AF-A0ABD5DXA8-F1
#
_cell.length_a   1.000
_cell.length_b   1.000
_cell.length_c   1.000
_cell.angle_alpha   90.00
_cell.angle_beta   90.00
_cell.angle_gamma   90.00
#
_symmetry.space_group_name_H-M   'P 1'
#
loop_
_entity.id
_entity.type
_entity.pdbx_description
1 polymer ?
#
loop_
_entity_poly.entity_id
_entity_poly.type
_entity_poly.pdbx_seq_one_letter_code
_entity_poly.pdbx_strand_id
1 'polypeptide(L)' 'MNHKDWDFVNRQLVAKMLAELEYEQVFHAESQGDGRYCINLPGAQWRFSAERGIWGWLWIDAQTLR' A
#
# COMPACT_ATOMS: atom_id res chain seq x y z
N MET A 1 -4.74 24.87 -4.32
CA MET A 1 -4.11 23.66 -3.77
C MET A 1 -2.92 23.32 -4.68
N ASN A 2 -1.71 23.14 -4.13
CA ASN A 2 -0.52 22.87 -4.94
C ASN A 2 -0.53 21.41 -5.41
N HIS A 3 0.01 21.12 -6.60
CA HIS A 3 0.16 19.76 -7.12
C HIS A 3 0.90 18.84 -6.14
N LYS A 4 1.91 19.37 -5.45
CA LYS A 4 2.66 18.63 -4.41
C LYS A 4 1.80 18.20 -3.23
N ASP A 5 0.89 19.07 -2.78
CA ASP A 5 0.00 18.75 -1.65
C ASP A 5 -1.02 17.71 -2.08
N TRP A 6 -1.52 17.82 -3.32
CA TRP A 6 -2.43 16.84 -3.90
C TRP A 6 -1.79 15.46 -4.01
N ASP A 7 -0.58 15.37 -4.56
CA ASP A 7 0.14 14.11 -4.69
C ASP A 7 0.48 13.48 -3.33
N PHE A 8 0.86 14.31 -2.35
CA PHE A 8 1.13 13.85 -0.99
C PHE A 8 -0.13 13.23 -0.36
N VAL A 9 -1.26 13.95 -0.36
CA VAL A 9 -2.51 13.47 0.22
C VAL A 9 -3.03 12.24 -0.53
N ASN A 10 -2.91 12.21 -1.87
CA ASN A 10 -3.32 11.07 -2.68
C ASN A 10 -2.52 9.81 -2.34
N ARG A 11 -1.19 9.90 -2.22
CA ARG A 11 -0.35 8.76 -1.81
C ARG A 11 -0.73 8.23 -0.42
N GLN A 12 -1.01 9.12 0.53
CA GLN A 12 -1.45 8.74 1.87
C GLN A 12 -2.80 8.00 1.82
N LEU A 13 -3.75 8.51 1.02
CA LEU A 13 -5.06 7.89 0.86
C LEU A 13 -4.96 6.52 0.18
N VAL A 14 -4.17 6.40 -0.89
CA VAL A 14 -3.95 5.12 -1.59
C VAL A 14 -3.29 4.10 -0.69
N ALA A 15 -2.26 4.49 0.08
CA ALA A 15 -1.62 3.59 1.04
C ALA A 15 -2.63 3.06 2.06
N LYS A 16 -3.51 3.93 2.58
CA LYS A 16 -4.58 3.51 3.49
C LYS A 16 -5.54 2.55 2.80
N MET A 17 -6.07 2.89 1.63
CA MET A 17 -7.01 2.01 0.91
C MET A 17 -6.42 0.63 0.63
N LEU A 18 -5.17 0.55 0.19
CA LEU A 18 -4.49 -0.73 -0.04
C LEU A 18 -4.37 -1.54 1.26
N ALA A 19 -4.01 -0.90 2.36
CA ALA A 19 -3.84 -1.57 3.65
C ALA A 19 -5.18 -2.09 4.22
N GLU A 20 -6.24 -1.29 4.15
CA GLU A 20 -7.58 -1.66 4.66
C GLU A 20 -8.20 -2.78 3.81
N LEU A 21 -8.13 -2.66 2.47
CA LEU A 21 -8.68 -3.68 1.56
C LEU A 21 -7.89 -4.99 1.62
N GLU A 22 -6.58 -4.93 1.90
CA GLU A 22 -5.79 -6.13 2.15
C GLU A 22 -6.14 -6.77 3.49
N TYR A 23 -6.33 -5.96 4.53
CA TYR A 23 -6.74 -6.43 5.85
C TYR A 23 -8.10 -7.14 5.79
N GLU A 24 -9.07 -6.57 5.08
CA GLU A 24 -10.41 -7.12 4.83
C GLU A 24 -10.42 -8.30 3.84
N GLN A 25 -9.26 -8.77 3.38
CA GLN A 25 -9.10 -9.88 2.43
C GLN A 25 -9.72 -9.62 1.05
N VAL A 26 -9.98 -8.37 0.69
CA VAL A 26 -10.40 -7.95 -0.65
C VAL A 26 -9.20 -7.95 -1.60
N PHE A 27 -8.06 -7.45 -1.13
CA PHE A 27 -6.78 -7.53 -1.82
C PHE A 27 -5.85 -8.53 -1.13
N HIS A 28 -4.87 -9.03 -1.88
CA HIS A 28 -3.85 -9.94 -1.36
C HIS A 28 -2.47 -9.39 -1.67
N ALA A 29 -1.71 -9.09 -0.62
CA ALA A 29 -0.33 -8.65 -0.74
C ALA A 29 0.63 -9.85 -0.67
N GLU A 30 1.42 -9.99 -1.72
CA GLU A 30 2.49 -10.99 -1.80
C GLU A 30 3.79 -10.39 -1.26
N SER A 31 4.41 -11.05 -0.26
CA SER A 31 5.73 -10.66 0.22
C SER A 31 6.80 -10.95 -0.84
N GLN A 32 7.63 -9.96 -1.13
CA GLN A 32 8.76 -10.04 -2.05
C GLN A 32 10.11 -10.14 -1.31
N GLY A 33 10.09 -10.23 0.03
CA GLY A 33 11.27 -10.20 0.89
C GLY A 33 11.72 -8.78 1.28
N ASP A 34 12.48 -8.67 2.37
CA ASP A 34 13.02 -7.41 2.91
C ASP A 34 11.96 -6.32 3.18
N GLY A 35 10.78 -6.72 3.68
CA GLY A 35 9.68 -5.79 3.95
C GLY A 35 9.02 -5.21 2.70
N ARG A 36 9.30 -5.75 1.51
CA ARG A 36 8.65 -5.35 0.25
C ARG A 36 7.45 -6.23 -0.03
N TYR A 37 6.39 -5.61 -0.53
CA TYR A 37 5.13 -6.26 -0.87
C TYR A 37 4.66 -5.85 -2.26
N CYS A 38 3.85 -6.71 -2.86
CA CYS A 38 3.22 -6.48 -4.16
C CYS A 38 1.74 -6.84 -4.10
N ILE A 39 0.86 -5.98 -4.61
CA ILE A 39 -0.55 -6.29 -4.86
C ILE A 39 -0.78 -6.26 -6.37
N ASN A 40 -1.22 -7.39 -6.93
CA ASN A 40 -1.53 -7.52 -8.35
C ASN A 40 -3.04 -7.34 -8.57
N LEU A 41 -3.43 -6.38 -9.40
CA LEU A 41 -4.80 -6.13 -9.81
C LEU A 41 -4.92 -6.25 -11.34
N PRO A 42 -6.11 -6.47 -11.91
CA PRO A 42 -6.29 -6.40 -13.36
C PRO A 42 -5.87 -5.02 -13.90
N GLY A 43 -4.78 -4.99 -14.68
CA GLY A 43 -4.26 -3.76 -15.31
C GLY A 43 -3.39 -2.86 -14.44
N ALA A 44 -3.12 -3.24 -13.18
CA ALA A 44 -2.25 -2.47 -12.29
C ALA A 44 -1.47 -3.37 -11.35
N GLN A 45 -0.25 -2.95 -11.02
CA GLN A 45 0.56 -3.60 -10.00
C GLN A 45 1.04 -2.54 -9.02
N TRP A 46 0.77 -2.76 -7.74
CA TRP A 46 1.20 -1.88 -6.67
C TRP A 46 2.37 -2.50 -5.94
N ARG A 47 3.48 -1.77 -5.87
CA ARG A 47 4.67 -2.18 -5.09
C ARG A 47 4.94 -1.16 -4.00
N PHE A 48 5.24 -1.64 -2.80
CA PHE A 48 5.49 -0.80 -1.64
C PHE A 48 6.28 -1.54 -0.57
N SER A 49 6.89 -0.78 0.33
CA SER A 49 7.44 -1.28 1.58
C SER A 49 6.39 -1.22 2.67
N ALA A 50 6.34 -2.24 3.51
CA ALA A 50 5.43 -2.30 4.64
C ALA A 50 5.95 -3.20 5.76
N GLU A 51 5.38 -3.03 6.95
CA GLU A 51 5.55 -3.95 8.06
C GLU A 51 4.20 -4.56 8.43
N ARG A 52 4.17 -5.86 8.74
CA ARG A 52 2.94 -6.50 9.18
C ARG A 52 2.85 -6.48 10.70
N GLY A 53 1.85 -5.77 11.21
CA GLY A 53 1.59 -5.67 12.64
C GLY A 53 1.05 -6.98 13.23
N ILE A 54 1.02 -7.05 14.56
CA ILE A 54 0.56 -8.24 15.32
C ILE A 54 -0.89 -8.66 15.02
N TRP A 55 -1.70 -7.73 14.54
CA TRP A 55 -3.10 -7.98 14.14
C TRP A 55 -3.23 -8.37 12.67
N GLY A 56 -2.12 -8.49 11.94
CA GLY A 56 -2.11 -8.81 10.50
C GLY A 56 -2.24 -7.59 9.58
N TRP A 57 -2.44 -6.39 10.12
CA TRP A 57 -2.53 -5.16 9.33
C TRP A 57 -1.15 -4.74 8.77
N LEU A 58 -1.09 -4.44 7.47
CA LEU A 58 0.05 -3.82 6.81
C LEU A 58 0.18 -2.32 7.09
N TRP A 59 1.29 -1.94 7.71
CA TRP A 59 1.73 -0.55 7.83
C TRP A 59 2.53 -0.18 6.58
N ILE A 60 1.84 0.38 5.57
CA ILE A 60 2.43 0.75 4.27
C ILE A 60 3.13 2.11 4.35
N ASP A 61 4.37 2.18 3.87
CA ASP A 61 5.05 3.47 3.62
C ASP A 61 4.55 4.08 2.30
N ALA A 62 3.68 5.08 2.41
CA ALA A 62 3.08 5.79 1.28
C ALA A 62 4.09 6.43 0.31
N GLN A 63 5.32 6.72 0.76
CA GLN A 63 6.36 7.29 -0.11
C GLN A 63 6.94 6.25 -1.07
N THR A 64 6.82 4.97 -0.74
CA THR A 64 7.37 3.86 -1.53
C THR A 64 6.40 3.34 -2.60
N LEU A 65 5.15 3.79 -2.60
CA LEU A 65 4.12 3.38 -3.57
C LEU A 65 4.53 3.64 -5.02
N ARG A 66 4.47 2.59 -5.83
CA ARG A 66 4.69 2.59 -7.29
C ARG A 66 3.71 1.69 -8.01
#